data_AF-A0AAV1VCZ4-F1
#
_entry.id   AF-A0AAV1VCZ4-F1
#
_cell.length_a   1.000
_cell.length_b   1.000
_cell.length_c   1.000
_cell.angle_alpha   90.00
_cell.angle_beta   90.00
_cell.angle_gamma   90.00
#
_symmetry.space_group_name_H-M   'P 1'
#
loop_
_entity.id
_entity.type
_entity.pdbx_description
1 polymer ?
#
loop_
_entity_poly.entity_id
_entity_poly.type
_entity_poly.pdbx_seq_one_letter_code
_entity_poly.pdbx_strand_id
1 'polypeptide(L)'
;MQVTFAVSNLTGRAKTSALGLKLNDPNVFESFKILKSRLKETFEPPRAKFRARSALLRLKQGKRDVHAYAQQLRYLASSVTENPVDEHTLINVSIYGLVDGPVKTYMFREDFHTLKRL
;
A
#
# COMPACT_ATOMS: atom_id res chain seq x y z
N MET A 1 7.76 -26.37 9.66
CA MET A 1 7.10 -26.77 8.39
C MET A 1 6.61 -25.60 7.54
N GLN A 2 6.01 -24.55 8.11
CA GLN A 2 5.42 -23.44 7.33
C GLN A 2 6.41 -22.68 6.42
N VAL A 3 7.63 -22.40 6.89
CA VAL A 3 8.63 -21.68 6.09
C VAL A 3 9.13 -22.51 4.91
N THR A 4 9.47 -23.78 5.14
CA THR A 4 9.93 -24.69 4.07
C THR A 4 8.86 -24.85 2.99
N PHE A 5 7.59 -24.99 3.40
CA PHE A 5 6.46 -25.02 2.48
C PHE A 5 6.33 -23.71 1.69
N ALA A 6 6.36 -22.55 2.36
CA ALA A 6 6.28 -21.25 1.69
C ALA A 6 7.42 -21.04 0.67
N VAL A 7 8.66 -21.42 1.03
CA VAL A 7 9.83 -21.34 0.14
C VAL A 7 9.68 -22.29 -1.06
N SER A 8 9.13 -23.50 -0.86
CA SER A 8 8.90 -24.44 -1.97
C SER A 8 7.91 -23.94 -3.01
N ASN A 9 6.98 -23.07 -2.60
CA ASN A 9 5.99 -22.45 -3.49
C ASN A 9 6.52 -21.20 -4.21
N LEU A 10 7.75 -20.75 -3.93
CA LEU A 10 8.34 -19.64 -4.67
C LEU A 10 8.68 -20.07 -6.09
N THR A 11 8.45 -19.18 -7.05
CA THR A 11 8.74 -19.39 -8.47
C THR A 11 9.52 -18.23 -9.07
N GLY A 12 10.10 -18.45 -10.25
CA GLY A 12 10.87 -17.44 -10.98
C GLY A 12 11.98 -16.78 -10.14
N ARG A 13 12.07 -15.45 -10.22
CA ARG A 13 13.11 -14.65 -9.52
C ARG A 13 13.06 -14.79 -8.00
N ALA A 14 11.88 -15.03 -7.42
CA ALA A 14 11.75 -15.24 -5.97
C ALA A 14 12.42 -16.54 -5.54
N LYS A 15 12.28 -17.61 -6.32
CA LYS A 15 12.96 -18.90 -6.07
C LYS A 15 14.47 -18.76 -6.21
N THR A 16 14.95 -18.15 -7.29
CA THR A 16 16.39 -17.95 -7.51
C THR A 16 17.03 -17.12 -6.40
N SER A 17 16.37 -16.04 -5.97
CA SER A 17 16.84 -15.22 -4.85
C SER A 17 16.88 -16.01 -3.54
N ALA A 18 15.80 -16.73 -3.20
CA ALA A 18 15.73 -17.52 -1.97
C ALA A 18 16.79 -18.63 -1.92
N LEU A 19 17.10 -19.27 -3.06
CA LEU A 19 18.17 -20.25 -3.15
C LEU A 19 19.55 -19.61 -2.94
N GLY A 20 19.82 -18.45 -3.56
CA GLY A 20 21.06 -17.71 -3.36
C GLY A 20 21.31 -17.32 -1.89
N LEU A 21 20.27 -16.88 -1.20
CA LEU A 21 20.33 -16.58 0.23
C LEU A 21 20.64 -17.84 1.06
N LYS A 22 20.02 -18.98 0.75
CA LYS A 22 20.24 -20.25 1.44
C LYS A 22 21.63 -20.85 1.22
N LEU A 23 22.26 -20.58 0.07
CA LEU A 23 23.63 -21.03 -0.19
C LEU A 23 24.64 -20.33 0.73
N ASN A 24 24.39 -19.06 1.06
CA ASN A 24 25.23 -18.29 1.98
C ASN A 24 24.96 -18.63 3.45
N ASP A 25 23.69 -18.84 3.79
CA ASP A 25 23.26 -19.22 5.14
C ASP A 25 22.08 -20.22 5.07
N PRO A 26 22.31 -21.51 5.41
CA PRO A 26 21.26 -22.52 5.40
C PRO A 26 20.05 -22.18 6.29
N ASN A 27 20.25 -21.37 7.33
CA ASN A 27 19.24 -20.98 8.30
C ASN A 27 18.64 -19.59 8.05
N VAL A 28 18.92 -18.95 6.91
CA VAL A 28 18.51 -17.57 6.58
C VAL A 28 17.00 -17.27 6.74
N PHE A 29 16.15 -18.30 6.71
CA PHE A 29 14.70 -18.19 6.93
C PHE A 29 14.27 -18.91 8.22
N GLU A 30 14.72 -18.43 9.38
CA GLU A 30 14.38 -19.04 10.69
C GLU A 30 12.89 -18.93 11.03
N SER A 31 12.19 -17.93 10.47
CA SER A 31 10.75 -17.72 10.68
C SER A 31 10.04 -17.16 9.46
N PHE A 32 8.72 -17.28 9.44
CA PHE A 32 7.89 -16.68 8.39
C PHE A 32 8.01 -15.14 8.36
N LYS A 33 8.23 -14.52 9.52
CA LYS A 33 8.49 -13.08 9.64
C LYS A 33 9.78 -12.69 8.91
N ILE A 34 10.85 -13.47 9.09
CA ILE A 34 12.13 -13.23 8.41
C ILE A 34 11.98 -13.47 6.90
N LEU A 35 11.33 -14.56 6.48
CA LEU A 35 11.04 -14.79 5.06
C LEU A 35 10.30 -13.60 4.43
N LYS A 36 9.25 -13.11 5.08
CA LYS A 36 8.49 -11.94 4.61
C LYS A 36 9.35 -10.68 4.54
N SER A 37 10.22 -10.44 5.54
CA SER A 37 11.15 -9.30 5.53
C SER A 37 12.13 -9.38 4.37
N ARG A 38 12.76 -10.55 4.17
CA ARG A 38 13.73 -10.77 3.07
C ARG A 38 13.11 -10.59 1.69
N LEU A 39 11.89 -11.11 1.50
CA LEU A 39 11.14 -10.91 0.27
C LEU A 39 10.82 -9.42 0.06
N LYS A 40 10.39 -8.71 1.11
CA LYS A 40 10.15 -7.26 1.04
C LYS A 40 11.43 -6.51 0.69
N GLU A 41 12.54 -6.75 1.38
CA GLU A 41 13.85 -6.12 1.11
C GLU A 41 14.32 -6.33 -0.33
N THR A 42 14.11 -7.53 -0.88
CA THR A 42 14.59 -7.88 -2.23
C THR A 42 13.70 -7.30 -3.33
N PHE A 43 12.37 -7.31 -3.13
CA PHE A 43 11.40 -7.05 -4.20
C PHE A 43 10.65 -5.73 -4.06
N GLU A 44 10.71 -5.06 -2.90
CA GLU A 44 10.13 -3.73 -2.72
C GLU A 44 10.96 -2.72 -3.52
N PRO A 45 10.38 -2.02 -4.52
CA PRO A 45 11.18 -1.13 -5.32
C PRO A 45 11.64 0.09 -4.48
N PRO A 46 12.81 0.68 -4.78
CA PRO A 46 13.41 1.72 -3.94
C PRO A 46 12.43 2.85 -3.61
N ARG A 47 12.34 3.30 -2.35
CA ARG A 47 11.40 4.38 -1.96
C ARG A 47 9.91 4.07 -2.19
N ALA A 48 9.48 2.80 -2.19
CA ALA A 48 8.07 2.42 -2.36
C ALA A 48 7.11 3.16 -1.43
N LYS A 49 7.48 3.29 -0.16
CA LYS A 49 6.72 4.03 0.86
C LYS A 49 6.54 5.51 0.49
N PHE A 50 7.62 6.17 0.08
CA PHE A 50 7.58 7.56 -0.38
C PHE A 50 6.72 7.70 -1.64
N ARG A 51 6.83 6.76 -2.60
CA ARG A 51 5.97 6.75 -3.79
C ARG A 51 4.50 6.61 -3.45
N ALA A 52 4.14 5.68 -2.56
CA ALA A 52 2.75 5.49 -2.12
C ALA A 52 2.21 6.76 -1.44
N ARG A 53 2.98 7.35 -0.52
CA ARG A 53 2.60 8.61 0.16
C ARG A 53 2.47 9.77 -0.83
N SER A 54 3.43 9.93 -1.74
CA SER A 54 3.39 10.98 -2.76
C SER A 54 2.20 10.80 -3.71
N ALA A 55 1.90 9.56 -4.13
CA ALA A 55 0.75 9.24 -4.97
C ALA A 55 -0.57 9.51 -4.25
N LEU A 56 -0.66 9.20 -2.95
CA LEU A 56 -1.80 9.51 -2.11
C LEU A 56 -2.04 11.02 -2.06
N LEU A 57 -1.03 11.81 -1.70
CA LEU A 57 -1.13 13.27 -1.57
C LEU A 57 -1.46 13.97 -2.91
N ARG A 58 -1.12 13.35 -4.04
CA ARG A 58 -1.41 13.85 -5.39
C ARG A 58 -2.66 13.23 -6.01
N LEU A 59 -3.39 12.38 -5.28
CA LEU A 59 -4.53 11.66 -5.84
C LEU A 59 -5.64 12.64 -6.25
N LYS A 60 -6.09 12.51 -7.50
CA LYS A 60 -7.24 13.22 -8.06
C LYS A 60 -8.22 12.20 -8.64
N GLN A 61 -9.52 12.48 -8.57
CA GLN A 61 -10.58 11.69 -9.18
C GLN A 61 -10.39 11.62 -10.70
N GLY A 62 -10.12 12.75 -11.35
CA GLY A 62 -9.96 12.82 -12.80
C GLY A 62 -11.22 12.32 -13.50
N LYS A 63 -11.06 11.38 -14.46
CA LYS A 63 -12.16 10.75 -15.20
C LYS A 63 -12.77 9.53 -14.51
N ARG A 64 -12.28 9.16 -13.31
CA ARG A 64 -12.77 7.99 -12.58
C ARG A 64 -14.12 8.30 -11.96
N ASP A 65 -14.99 7.29 -11.87
CA ASP A 65 -16.13 7.39 -10.98
C ASP A 65 -15.68 7.47 -9.51
N VAL A 66 -16.60 7.85 -8.64
CA VAL A 66 -16.32 8.08 -7.21
C VAL A 66 -15.91 6.79 -6.50
N HIS A 67 -16.44 5.64 -6.91
CA HIS A 67 -16.12 4.36 -6.29
C HIS A 67 -14.69 3.92 -6.61
N ALA A 68 -14.29 4.00 -7.89
CA ALA A 68 -12.93 3.72 -8.34
C ALA A 68 -11.92 4.69 -7.70
N TYR A 69 -12.29 5.96 -7.54
CA TYR A 69 -11.49 6.93 -6.79
C TYR A 69 -11.34 6.53 -5.31
N ALA A 70 -12.44 6.18 -4.63
CA ALA A 70 -12.42 5.76 -3.24
C ALA A 70 -11.60 4.47 -3.03
N GLN A 71 -11.72 3.49 -3.93
CA GLN A 71 -10.89 2.28 -3.91
C GLN A 71 -9.40 2.61 -4.03
N GLN A 72 -9.03 3.49 -4.97
CA GLN A 72 -7.64 3.90 -5.14
C GLN A 72 -7.11 4.66 -3.91
N LEU A 73 -7.93 5.53 -3.32
CA LEU A 73 -7.60 6.24 -2.09
C LEU A 73 -7.33 5.26 -0.94
N ARG A 74 -8.24 4.29 -0.71
CA ARG A 74 -8.08 3.27 0.34
C ARG A 74 -6.84 2.40 0.11
N TYR A 75 -6.60 1.99 -1.13
CA TYR A 75 -5.40 1.21 -1.49
C TYR A 75 -4.12 1.98 -1.17
N LEU A 76 -4.02 3.24 -1.59
CA LEU A 76 -2.84 4.06 -1.32
C LEU A 76 -2.66 4.35 0.17
N ALA A 77 -3.75 4.63 0.90
CA ALA A 77 -3.71 4.81 2.35
C ALA A 77 -3.21 3.54 3.07
N SER A 78 -3.70 2.35 2.68
CA SER A 78 -3.23 1.07 3.24
C SER A 78 -1.77 0.74 2.91
N SER A 79 -1.24 1.28 1.82
CA SER A 79 0.14 1.07 1.39
C SER A 79 1.14 1.90 2.20
N VAL A 80 0.69 2.97 2.87
CA VAL A 80 1.51 3.80 3.77
C VAL A 80 1.45 3.23 5.18
N THR A 81 2.13 2.09 5.41
CA THR A 81 2.07 1.36 6.68
C THR A 81 2.93 1.95 7.80
N GLU A 82 3.97 2.71 7.45
CA GLU A 82 4.89 3.34 8.41
C GLU A 82 4.73 4.86 8.32
N ASN A 83 4.57 5.52 9.47
CA ASN A 83 4.25 6.95 9.57
C ASN A 83 3.04 7.32 8.69
N PRO A 84 1.83 6.82 9.04
CA PRO A 84 0.63 7.09 8.29
C PRO A 84 0.39 8.60 8.14
N VAL A 85 -0.30 8.97 7.07
CA VAL A 85 -0.78 10.35 6.91
C VAL A 85 -1.82 10.62 7.99
N ASP A 86 -1.78 11.80 8.61
CA ASP A 86 -2.75 12.18 9.63
C ASP A 86 -4.17 12.25 9.05
N GLU A 87 -5.16 12.04 9.91
CA GLU A 87 -6.57 11.94 9.49
C GLU A 87 -7.05 13.22 8.80
N HIS A 88 -6.64 14.40 9.28
CA HIS A 88 -7.01 15.68 8.69
C HIS A 88 -6.43 15.84 7.27
N THR A 89 -5.16 15.49 7.06
CA THR A 89 -4.56 15.47 5.72
C THR A 89 -5.23 14.44 4.82
N LEU A 90 -5.56 13.25 5.33
CA LEU A 90 -6.30 12.24 4.57
C LEU A 90 -7.67 12.77 4.12
N ILE A 91 -8.46 13.35 5.04
CA ILE A 91 -9.76 13.98 4.75
C ILE A 91 -9.60 15.01 3.65
N ASN A 92 -8.65 15.93 3.79
CA ASN A 92 -8.36 16.96 2.79
C ASN A 92 -8.03 16.35 1.42
N VAL A 93 -7.14 15.35 1.36
CA VAL A 93 -6.83 14.65 0.11
C VAL A 93 -8.08 14.02 -0.51
N SER A 94 -8.93 13.37 0.30
CA SER A 94 -10.19 12.79 -0.20
C SER A 94 -11.09 13.84 -0.84
N ILE A 95 -11.38 14.93 -0.14
CA ILE A 95 -12.37 15.93 -0.57
C ILE A 95 -11.81 16.80 -1.71
N TYR A 96 -10.60 17.35 -1.54
CA TYR A 96 -9.96 18.19 -2.56
C TYR A 96 -9.47 17.38 -3.77
N GLY A 97 -9.38 16.06 -3.64
CA GLY A 97 -9.10 15.16 -4.75
C GLY A 97 -10.30 14.92 -5.67
N LEU A 98 -11.53 15.12 -5.18
CA LEU A 98 -12.74 14.99 -6.00
C LEU A 98 -12.84 16.11 -7.04
N VAL A 99 -13.44 15.75 -8.18
CA VAL A 99 -13.91 16.70 -9.19
C VAL A 99 -15.04 17.54 -8.59
N ASP A 100 -15.12 18.80 -9.02
CA ASP A 100 -16.20 19.69 -8.60
C ASP A 100 -17.55 19.15 -9.07
N GLY A 101 -18.50 19.08 -8.14
CA GLY A 101 -19.81 18.50 -8.40
C GLY A 101 -20.56 18.14 -7.12
N PRO A 102 -21.75 17.53 -7.25
CA PRO A 102 -22.66 17.29 -6.12
C PRO A 102 -22.03 16.52 -4.97
N VAL A 103 -21.19 15.52 -5.27
CA VAL A 103 -20.53 14.68 -4.27
C VAL A 103 -19.55 15.49 -3.41
N LYS A 104 -18.71 16.31 -4.05
CA LYS A 104 -17.76 17.17 -3.35
C LYS A 104 -18.49 18.21 -2.49
N THR A 105 -19.53 18.83 -3.04
CA THR A 105 -20.37 19.79 -2.31
C THR A 105 -21.05 19.14 -1.10
N TYR A 106 -21.57 17.91 -1.26
CA TYR A 106 -22.16 17.15 -0.16
C TYR A 106 -21.15 16.87 0.95
N MET A 107 -19.94 16.43 0.60
CA MET A 107 -18.89 16.14 1.59
C MET A 107 -18.45 17.36 2.39
N PHE A 108 -18.42 18.56 1.79
CA PHE A 108 -18.16 19.80 2.53
C PHE A 108 -19.29 20.19 3.47
N ARG A 109 -20.55 19.85 3.15
CA ARG A 109 -21.72 20.21 3.97
C ARG A 109 -21.89 19.30 5.19
N GLU A 110 -21.56 18.02 5.03
CA GLU A 110 -21.82 16.98 6.04
C GLU A 110 -20.74 16.86 7.11
N ASP A 111 -19.77 17.77 7.14
CA ASP A 111 -18.64 17.75 8.06
C ASP A 111 -17.95 16.37 8.04
N PHE A 112 -17.41 16.02 6.86
CA PHE A 112 -16.88 14.70 6.59
C PHE A 112 -15.64 14.41 7.45
N HIS A 113 -15.84 13.71 8.55
CA HIS A 113 -14.77 13.38 9.51
C HIS A 113 -14.11 12.02 9.28
N THR A 114 -14.61 11.16 8.38
CA THR A 114 -14.07 9.79 8.24
C THR A 114 -14.16 9.21 6.84
N LEU A 115 -13.08 8.53 6.42
CA LEU A 115 -12.99 7.78 5.15
C LEU A 115 -13.99 6.61 5.01
N LYS A 116 -14.75 6.28 6.07
CA LYS A 116 -15.77 5.21 6.05
C LYS A 116 -16.97 5.52 5.16
N ARG A 117 -17.19 6.80 4.84
CA ARG A 117 -18.36 7.30 4.08
C ARG A 117 -18.07 7.50 2.58
N LEU A 118 -16.82 7.37 2.15
CA LEU A 118 -16.42 7.13 0.75
C LEU A 118 -16.51 5.64 0.47
#